data_AF-K5DCH7-F1
#
_entry.id   AF-K5DCH7-F1
#
_cell.length_a   1.000
_cell.length_b   1.000
_cell.length_c   1.000
_cell.angle_alpha   90.00
_cell.angle_beta   90.00
_cell.angle_gamma   90.00
#
_symmetry.space_group_name_H-M   'P 1'
#
loop_
_entity.id
_entity.type
_entity.pdbx_description
1 polymer ?
#
loop_
_entity_poly.entity_id
_entity_poly.type
_entity_poly.pdbx_seq_one_letter_code
_entity_poly.pdbx_strand_id
1 'polypeptide(L)'
;MDLPPVPADFLWLQVVDAVDDVFRISREQPVVNQPGAVLEGRLETSYKVGGSILEPWRKDSSPGFERLQSTLQSIRRRAIVHVRPHSNGYSVEIIVQKDLEDTDRTQYATETTAGQRHDGSRTSRVDDFDDNPQTLGWIPLGRDTTLEQILLQDIFRRVTQKDTPGLLNH
;
A
#
# COMPACT_ATOMS: atom_id res chain seq x y z
N MET A 1 1.29 12.13 -5.21
CA MET A 1 1.62 12.42 -6.62
C MET A 1 0.39 13.02 -7.27
N ASP A 2 0.53 14.09 -8.04
CA ASP A 2 -0.60 14.74 -8.69
C ASP A 2 -0.79 14.22 -10.12
N LEU A 3 -2.05 13.98 -10.49
CA LEU A 3 -2.49 13.44 -11.77
C LEU A 3 -3.36 14.46 -12.50
N PRO A 4 -3.34 14.47 -13.86
CA PRO A 4 -4.19 15.34 -14.65
C PRO A 4 -5.68 15.07 -14.41
N PRO A 5 -6.56 16.02 -14.75
CA PRO A 5 -8.00 15.83 -14.63
C PRO A 5 -8.49 14.80 -15.65
N VAL A 6 -8.87 13.63 -15.15
CA VAL A 6 -9.51 12.54 -15.90
C VAL A 6 -10.86 12.18 -15.26
N PRO A 7 -11.76 11.44 -15.96
CA PRO A 7 -12.99 10.95 -15.33
C PRO A 7 -12.70 10.14 -14.06
N ALA A 8 -13.45 10.41 -12.97
CA ALA A 8 -13.20 9.81 -11.65
C ALA A 8 -13.26 8.27 -11.68
N ASP A 9 -14.28 7.72 -12.35
CA ASP A 9 -14.46 6.27 -12.51
C ASP A 9 -13.28 5.63 -13.25
N PHE A 10 -12.77 6.33 -14.27
CA PHE A 10 -11.63 5.85 -15.05
C PHE A 10 -10.36 5.80 -14.18
N LEU A 11 -10.06 6.87 -13.45
CA LEU A 11 -8.94 6.89 -12.51
C LEU A 11 -9.07 5.77 -11.48
N TRP A 12 -10.26 5.63 -10.89
CA TRP A 12 -10.52 4.62 -9.87
C TRP A 12 -10.21 3.21 -10.36
N LEU A 13 -10.68 2.85 -11.57
CA LEU A 13 -10.40 1.55 -12.17
C LEU A 13 -8.90 1.35 -12.40
N GLN A 14 -8.16 2.36 -12.84
CA GLN A 14 -6.70 2.20 -13.04
C GLN A 14 -5.94 2.03 -11.71
N VAL A 15 -6.41 2.67 -10.64
CA VAL A 15 -5.87 2.47 -9.28
C VAL A 15 -6.14 1.05 -8.79
N VAL A 16 -7.39 0.59 -8.92
CA VAL A 16 -7.80 -0.78 -8.53
C VAL A 16 -6.98 -1.82 -9.30
N ASP A 17 -6.91 -1.71 -10.64
CA ASP A 17 -6.16 -2.65 -11.49
C ASP A 17 -4.68 -2.72 -11.10
N ALA A 18 -4.02 -1.57 -10.89
CA ALA A 18 -2.59 -1.53 -10.56
C ALA A 18 -2.29 -2.12 -9.17
N VAL A 19 -3.20 -1.96 -8.22
CA VAL A 19 -3.03 -2.52 -6.87
C VAL A 19 -3.36 -4.01 -6.86
N ASP A 20 -4.42 -4.46 -7.54
CA ASP A 20 -4.85 -5.87 -7.57
C ASP A 20 -3.78 -6.78 -8.20
N ASP A 21 -3.03 -6.28 -9.18
CA ASP A 21 -1.89 -6.98 -9.79
C ASP A 21 -0.82 -7.40 -8.74
N VAL A 22 -0.70 -6.67 -7.63
CA VAL A 22 0.33 -6.90 -6.60
C VAL A 22 -0.27 -7.41 -5.30
N PHE A 23 -1.43 -6.93 -4.91
CA PHE A 23 -2.06 -7.17 -3.62
C PHE A 23 -3.53 -7.50 -3.76
N ARG A 24 -4.00 -8.48 -2.99
CA ARG A 24 -5.43 -8.77 -2.94
C ARG A 24 -6.16 -7.67 -2.17
N ILE A 25 -7.09 -7.01 -2.86
CA ILE A 25 -7.91 -5.95 -2.30
C ILE A 25 -8.85 -6.51 -1.23
N SER A 26 -8.98 -5.78 -0.12
CA SER A 26 -9.87 -6.13 1.00
C SER A 26 -11.03 -5.17 1.14
N ARG A 27 -10.82 -3.88 0.87
CA ARG A 27 -11.85 -2.85 0.99
C ARG A 27 -11.63 -1.76 -0.04
N GLU A 28 -12.73 -1.29 -0.60
CA GLU A 28 -12.77 -0.23 -1.61
C GLU A 28 -13.81 0.82 -1.24
N GLN A 29 -13.44 2.08 -1.42
CA GLN A 29 -14.30 3.23 -1.39
C GLN A 29 -13.94 4.08 -2.61
N PRO A 30 -14.77 4.08 -3.67
CA PRO A 30 -14.47 4.81 -4.89
C PRO A 30 -14.40 6.32 -4.70
N VAL A 31 -13.53 6.97 -5.48
CA VAL A 31 -13.50 8.42 -5.57
C VAL A 31 -14.73 8.92 -6.33
N VAL A 32 -15.38 9.95 -5.81
CA VAL A 32 -16.51 10.62 -6.48
C VAL A 32 -16.15 12.08 -6.66
N ASN A 33 -16.24 12.56 -7.90
CA ASN A 33 -15.97 13.95 -8.25
C ASN A 33 -17.07 14.47 -9.18
N GLN A 34 -18.27 14.69 -8.62
CA GLN A 34 -19.43 15.19 -9.35
C GLN A 34 -20.00 16.44 -8.68
N PRO A 35 -20.69 17.33 -9.43
CA PRO A 35 -21.35 18.50 -8.84
C PRO A 35 -22.31 18.09 -7.71
N GLY A 36 -22.05 18.56 -6.49
CA GLY A 36 -22.86 18.25 -5.31
C GLY A 36 -22.42 17.04 -4.48
N ALA A 37 -21.42 16.27 -4.94
CA ALA A 37 -20.84 15.17 -4.17
C ALA A 37 -19.34 14.99 -4.49
N VAL A 38 -18.50 15.27 -3.49
CA VAL A 38 -17.05 15.05 -3.55
C VAL A 38 -16.68 14.08 -2.44
N LEU A 39 -16.18 12.90 -2.82
CA LEU A 39 -15.73 11.87 -1.88
C LEU A 39 -14.32 11.44 -2.26
N GLU A 40 -13.46 11.33 -1.25
CA GLU A 40 -12.12 10.78 -1.41
C GLU A 40 -12.20 9.28 -1.67
N GLY A 41 -11.35 8.80 -2.58
CA GLY A 41 -11.17 7.37 -2.82
C GLY A 41 -10.24 6.76 -1.77
N ARG A 42 -10.58 5.59 -1.25
CA ARG A 42 -9.74 4.83 -0.31
C ARG A 42 -9.75 3.35 -0.67
N LEU A 43 -8.58 2.77 -0.83
CA LEU A 43 -8.42 1.34 -1.12
C LEU A 43 -7.48 0.73 -0.09
N GLU A 44 -7.89 -0.38 0.50
CA GLU A 44 -7.10 -1.13 1.48
C GLU A 44 -6.95 -2.58 1.04
N THR A 45 -5.74 -3.10 1.17
CA THR A 45 -5.44 -4.49 0.82
C THR A 45 -5.39 -5.38 2.05
N SER A 46 -5.54 -6.67 1.83
CA SER A 46 -5.21 -7.67 2.83
C SER A 46 -3.68 -7.78 3.02
N TYR A 47 -3.26 -8.34 4.16
CA TYR A 47 -1.85 -8.66 4.39
C TYR A 47 -1.39 -9.79 3.45
N LYS A 48 -0.31 -9.56 2.71
CA LYS A 48 0.34 -10.56 1.86
C LYS A 48 1.71 -10.92 2.44
N VAL A 49 1.88 -12.17 2.87
CA VAL A 49 3.16 -12.73 3.34
C VAL A 49 4.08 -12.97 2.13
N GLY A 50 5.32 -12.48 2.19
CA GLY A 50 6.23 -12.40 1.06
C GLY A 50 7.55 -13.14 1.29
N GLY A 51 7.66 -14.32 0.70
CA GLY A 51 8.92 -14.82 0.12
C GLY A 51 9.06 -14.48 -1.38
N SER A 52 7.96 -14.06 -2.03
CA SER A 52 7.85 -13.86 -3.49
C SER A 52 7.55 -12.41 -3.92
N ILE A 53 7.70 -11.42 -3.03
CA ILE A 53 7.66 -9.99 -3.43
C ILE A 53 8.98 -9.55 -4.11
N LEU A 54 9.90 -10.50 -4.36
CA LEU A 54 11.16 -10.24 -5.06
C LEU A 54 11.07 -10.31 -6.58
N GLU A 55 9.90 -10.47 -7.20
CA GLU A 55 9.79 -10.55 -8.66
C GLU A 55 8.45 -9.96 -9.12
N PRO A 56 8.31 -9.25 -10.25
CA PRO A 56 9.16 -8.25 -10.93
C PRO A 56 8.29 -7.12 -11.58
N TRP A 57 8.68 -5.84 -11.58
CA TRP A 57 8.07 -4.79 -12.46
C TRP A 57 8.42 -4.98 -13.96
N ARG A 58 8.68 -6.23 -14.35
CA ARG A 58 9.26 -6.65 -15.62
C ARG A 58 8.18 -7.41 -16.39
N LYS A 59 7.61 -6.73 -17.38
CA LYS A 59 7.15 -7.41 -18.60
C LYS A 59 8.41 -8.03 -19.23
N ASP A 60 8.37 -9.33 -19.47
CA ASP A 60 9.42 -10.19 -20.07
C ASP A 60 10.61 -10.58 -19.18
N SER A 61 10.57 -11.78 -18.58
CA SER A 61 11.67 -12.77 -18.52
C SER A 61 11.27 -13.99 -17.66
N SER A 62 11.29 -15.17 -18.29
CA SER A 62 11.42 -16.57 -17.80
C SER A 62 11.08 -17.02 -16.36
N PRO A 63 10.59 -18.27 -16.20
CA PRO A 63 10.54 -18.93 -14.90
C PRO A 63 11.97 -19.28 -14.47
N GLY A 64 12.43 -18.69 -13.38
CA GLY A 64 13.66 -19.12 -12.73
C GLY A 64 14.43 -17.97 -12.12
N PHE A 65 14.28 -17.80 -10.81
CA PHE A 65 15.44 -17.95 -9.95
C PHE A 65 15.02 -18.56 -8.60
N GLU A 66 15.85 -19.49 -8.19
CA GLU A 66 15.71 -20.44 -7.10
C GLU A 66 15.40 -19.79 -5.74
N ARG A 67 14.42 -20.38 -5.03
CA ARG A 67 14.53 -20.98 -3.68
C ARG A 67 15.86 -20.84 -2.93
N LEU A 68 16.41 -19.64 -2.78
CA LEU A 68 17.64 -19.43 -2.03
C LEU A 68 17.36 -18.67 -0.73
N GLN A 69 16.86 -19.48 0.21
CA GLN A 69 17.23 -19.48 1.62
C GLN A 69 16.59 -18.35 2.44
N SER A 70 15.40 -18.58 3.01
CA SER A 70 15.28 -19.22 4.33
C SER A 70 16.18 -18.58 5.41
N THR A 71 16.25 -17.25 5.46
CA THR A 71 16.22 -16.56 6.75
C THR A 71 14.73 -16.43 7.13
N LEU A 72 14.30 -17.35 8.00
CA LEU A 72 12.94 -17.85 8.26
C LEU A 72 11.92 -16.87 8.87
N GLN A 73 12.17 -15.57 8.89
CA GLN A 73 11.17 -14.61 9.39
C GLN A 73 10.30 -14.16 8.22
N SER A 74 9.01 -14.49 8.26
CA SER A 74 8.11 -14.13 7.17
C SER A 74 7.86 -12.62 7.20
N ILE A 75 7.99 -11.94 6.06
CA ILE A 75 7.67 -10.50 5.96
C ILE A 75 6.28 -10.40 5.36
N ARG A 76 5.35 -9.68 5.98
CA ARG A 76 4.05 -9.34 5.37
C ARG A 76 4.01 -7.89 4.95
N ARG A 77 3.23 -7.60 3.90
CA ARG A 77 2.98 -6.24 3.43
C ARG A 77 1.49 -5.98 3.26
N ARG A 78 1.09 -4.73 3.48
CA ARG A 78 -0.27 -4.21 3.23
C ARG A 78 -0.15 -2.85 2.54
N ALA A 79 -0.98 -2.60 1.53
CA ALA A 79 -1.06 -1.32 0.87
C ALA A 79 -2.36 -0.59 1.27
N ILE A 80 -2.25 0.72 1.45
CA ILE A 80 -3.35 1.66 1.63
C ILE A 80 -3.18 2.75 0.59
N VAL A 81 -4.22 3.01 -0.19
CA VAL A 81 -4.21 4.02 -1.24
C VAL A 81 -5.27 5.07 -0.95
N HIS A 82 -4.89 6.33 -1.08
CA HIS A 82 -5.76 7.49 -0.97
C HIS A 82 -5.79 8.25 -2.30
N VAL A 83 -6.99 8.57 -2.77
CA VAL A 83 -7.22 9.35 -3.99
C VAL A 83 -8.04 10.59 -3.61
N ARG A 84 -7.40 11.75 -3.58
CA ARG A 84 -8.03 13.01 -3.20
C ARG A 84 -8.31 13.86 -4.43
N PRO A 85 -9.58 14.14 -4.78
CA PRO A 85 -9.90 15.07 -5.84
C PRO A 85 -9.51 16.49 -5.43
N HIS A 86 -8.96 17.27 -6.36
CA HIS A 86 -8.70 18.70 -6.19
C HIS A 86 -9.12 19.48 -7.43
N SER A 87 -8.99 20.82 -7.38
CA SER A 87 -9.53 21.73 -8.40
C SER A 87 -9.04 21.51 -9.84
N ASN A 88 -7.93 20.80 -10.03
CA ASN A 88 -7.29 20.60 -11.33
C ASN A 88 -6.81 19.16 -11.56
N GLY A 89 -7.44 18.18 -10.91
CA GLY A 89 -7.03 16.78 -11.02
C GLY A 89 -7.20 15.99 -9.73
N TYR A 90 -6.27 15.06 -9.50
CA TYR A 90 -6.30 14.16 -8.35
C TYR A 90 -4.92 14.02 -7.73
N SER A 91 -4.86 13.99 -6.40
CA SER A 91 -3.66 13.62 -5.67
C SER A 91 -3.79 12.18 -5.21
N VAL A 92 -2.87 11.32 -5.67
CA VAL A 92 -2.80 9.90 -5.29
C VAL A 92 -1.64 9.70 -4.32
N GLU A 93 -1.93 9.07 -3.20
CA GLU A 93 -0.96 8.65 -2.19
C GLU A 93 -1.08 7.16 -1.96
N ILE A 94 0.07 6.48 -1.88
CA ILE A 94 0.16 5.05 -1.62
C ILE A 94 1.07 4.88 -0.41
N ILE A 95 0.60 4.12 0.57
CA ILE A 95 1.33 3.76 1.77
C ILE A 95 1.42 2.24 1.79
N VAL A 96 2.63 1.71 1.69
CA VAL A 96 2.87 0.27 1.82
C VAL A 96 3.54 0.02 3.15
N GLN A 97 2.83 -0.63 4.06
CA GLN A 97 3.37 -1.04 5.36
C GLN A 97 4.01 -2.41 5.25
N LYS A 98 5.20 -2.56 5.83
CA LYS A 98 5.96 -3.81 5.90
C LYS A 98 6.07 -4.22 7.36
N ASP A 99 5.71 -5.47 7.66
CA ASP A 99 5.89 -6.06 8.98
C ASP A 99 6.75 -7.33 8.86
N LEU A 100 7.60 -7.58 9.85
CA LEU A 100 8.43 -8.77 10.00
C LEU A 100 7.83 -9.68 11.05
N GLU A 101 7.74 -10.98 10.79
CA GLU A 101 7.35 -11.96 11.80
C GLU A 101 8.46 -12.11 12.84
N ASP A 102 8.09 -11.95 14.10
CA ASP A 102 8.92 -12.19 15.26
C ASP A 102 8.81 -13.66 15.69
N THR A 103 9.82 -14.46 15.34
CA THR A 103 9.84 -15.91 15.56
C THR A 103 10.33 -16.32 16.96
N ASP A 104 10.61 -15.41 17.89
CA ASP A 104 11.22 -15.75 19.19
C ASP A 104 10.22 -16.19 20.29
N ARG A 105 9.32 -17.13 19.98
CA ARG A 105 8.47 -17.78 21.01
C ARG A 105 8.34 -19.29 20.87
N THR A 106 9.47 -19.96 21.01
CA THR A 106 9.68 -21.18 21.83
C THR A 106 11.19 -21.36 21.85
N GLN A 107 11.90 -21.23 22.97
CA GLN A 107 11.73 -21.99 24.18
C GLN A 107 12.07 -21.10 25.40
N TYR A 108 11.21 -21.11 26.42
CA TYR A 108 11.39 -20.51 27.75
C TYR A 108 11.25 -18.97 27.86
N ALA A 109 10.06 -18.54 28.30
CA ALA A 109 9.87 -17.51 29.33
C ALA A 109 8.35 -17.26 29.41
N THR A 110 7.65 -18.01 30.25
CA THR A 110 7.31 -17.55 31.60
C THR A 110 6.38 -16.34 31.52
N GLU A 111 5.09 -16.64 31.68
CA GLU A 111 4.12 -15.73 32.28
C GLU A 111 4.78 -14.91 33.40
N THR A 112 4.35 -13.65 33.56
CA THR A 112 4.61 -12.74 34.70
C THR A 112 5.58 -11.60 34.38
N THR A 113 5.08 -10.36 34.24
CA THR A 113 5.13 -9.33 35.32
C THR A 113 4.69 -7.97 34.79
N ALA A 114 3.82 -7.34 35.58
CA ALA A 114 3.32 -5.98 35.46
C ALA A 114 4.41 -4.90 35.38
N GLY A 115 4.05 -3.75 34.78
CA GLY A 115 4.90 -2.56 34.75
C GLY A 115 4.12 -1.29 34.43
N GLN A 116 3.24 -0.87 35.33
CA GLN A 116 2.67 0.48 35.37
C GLN A 116 3.77 1.52 35.65
N ARG A 117 3.79 2.66 34.93
CA ARG A 117 3.95 4.01 35.49
C ARG A 117 3.76 5.14 34.45
N HIS A 118 3.23 6.24 34.98
CA HIS A 118 2.77 7.47 34.33
C HIS A 118 3.85 8.58 34.31
N ASP A 119 3.60 9.57 33.43
CA ASP A 119 3.80 11.03 33.58
C ASP A 119 4.96 11.70 32.80
N GLY A 120 4.67 12.88 32.22
CA GLY A 120 5.65 13.81 31.65
C GLY A 120 5.30 14.51 30.33
N SER A 121 4.26 15.36 30.32
CA SER A 121 3.96 16.43 29.34
C SER A 121 4.92 16.67 28.15
N ARG A 122 4.45 16.35 26.94
CA ARG A 122 4.79 17.10 25.71
C ARG A 122 3.56 17.21 24.81
N THR A 123 3.04 18.43 24.71
CA THR A 123 2.03 18.81 23.72
C THR A 123 2.67 18.89 22.33
N SER A 124 2.31 17.95 21.46
CA SER A 124 2.13 18.21 20.02
C SER A 124 1.03 17.30 19.53
N ARG A 125 -0.10 17.92 19.20
CA ARG A 125 -1.27 17.35 18.56
C ARG A 125 -1.04 17.39 17.06
N VAL A 126 -1.00 16.25 16.38
CA VAL A 126 -1.74 15.93 15.13
C VAL A 126 -1.69 14.41 14.92
N ASP A 127 -2.80 13.75 15.26
CA ASP A 127 -3.34 12.54 14.61
C ASP A 127 -2.39 11.35 14.33
N ASP A 128 -2.00 10.63 15.39
CA ASP A 128 -1.53 9.25 15.24
C ASP A 128 -2.76 8.34 15.07
N PHE A 129 -3.05 7.95 13.83
CA PHE A 129 -3.84 6.74 13.55
C PHE A 129 -3.01 5.50 13.92
N ASP A 130 -2.73 5.33 15.22
CA ASP A 130 -2.17 4.10 15.78
C ASP A 130 -3.33 3.21 16.25
N ASP A 131 -4.14 2.74 15.30
CA ASP A 131 -4.83 1.46 15.48
C ASP A 131 -3.83 0.35 15.14
N ASN A 132 -2.79 0.24 15.97
CA ASN A 132 -1.86 -0.86 15.92
C ASN A 132 -2.42 -1.95 16.82
N PRO A 133 -3.11 -2.99 16.29
CA PRO A 133 -3.32 -4.18 17.08
C PRO A 133 -1.92 -4.70 17.39
N GLN A 134 -1.54 -4.65 18.67
CA GLN A 134 -0.34 -5.32 19.20
C GLN A 134 -0.48 -6.83 18.93
N THR A 135 -0.23 -7.21 17.69
CA THR A 135 -0.30 -8.57 17.21
C THR A 135 1.00 -9.21 17.65
N LEU A 136 0.93 -9.86 18.81
CA LEU A 136 1.96 -10.72 19.37
C LEU A 136 2.57 -11.58 18.23
N GLY A 137 3.74 -11.20 17.73
CA GLY A 137 4.45 -11.91 16.65
C GLY A 137 4.75 -11.12 15.37
N TRP A 138 4.37 -9.84 15.22
CA TRP A 138 4.76 -9.03 14.05
C TRP A 138 5.36 -7.68 14.43
N ILE A 139 6.56 -7.38 13.95
CA ILE A 139 7.31 -6.15 14.16
C ILE A 139 7.14 -5.23 12.95
N PRO A 140 6.61 -4.01 13.10
CA PRO A 140 6.52 -3.06 11.99
C PRO A 140 7.93 -2.65 11.54
N LEU A 141 8.25 -2.89 10.27
CA LEU A 141 9.49 -2.44 9.63
C LEU A 141 9.36 -1.06 8.97
N GLY A 142 8.15 -0.48 8.97
CA GLY A 142 7.86 0.83 8.40
C GLY A 142 7.35 0.78 6.97
N ARG A 143 7.54 1.89 6.24
CA ARG A 143 7.04 2.08 4.87
C ARG A 143 7.99 1.50 3.82
N ASP A 144 7.44 0.78 2.84
CA ASP A 144 8.17 0.29 1.67
C ASP A 144 8.09 1.31 0.53
N THR A 145 8.88 2.39 0.63
CA THR A 145 8.87 3.51 -0.31
C THR A 145 9.18 3.08 -1.75
N THR A 146 9.99 2.04 -1.92
CA THR A 146 10.32 1.50 -3.25
C THR A 146 9.06 0.96 -3.93
N LEU A 147 8.26 0.15 -3.23
CA LEU A 147 7.03 -0.39 -3.79
C LEU A 147 5.95 0.68 -3.96
N GLU A 148 5.88 1.64 -3.05
CA GLU A 148 5.01 2.83 -3.20
C GLU A 148 5.30 3.58 -4.51
N GLN A 149 6.59 3.85 -4.79
CA GLN A 149 7.00 4.58 -6.00
C GLN A 149 6.74 3.79 -7.28
N ILE A 150 6.92 2.47 -7.26
CA ILE A 150 6.64 1.59 -8.40
C ILE A 150 5.15 1.60 -8.72
N LEU A 151 4.28 1.42 -7.72
CA LEU A 151 2.83 1.45 -7.90
C LEU A 151 2.36 2.83 -8.39
N LEU A 152 2.90 3.91 -7.84
CA LEU A 152 2.61 5.27 -8.29
C LEU A 152 2.98 5.48 -9.78
N GLN A 153 4.17 5.02 -10.18
CA GLN A 153 4.59 5.08 -11.59
C GLN A 153 3.74 4.22 -12.51
N ASP A 154 3.28 3.07 -12.03
CA ASP A 154 2.40 2.18 -12.80
C ASP A 154 1.03 2.83 -13.06
N ILE A 155 0.40 3.37 -12.02
CA ILE A 155 -0.85 4.11 -12.13
C ILE A 155 -0.69 5.30 -13.07
N PHE A 156 0.37 6.09 -12.90
CA PHE A 156 0.62 7.25 -13.77
C PHE A 156 0.73 6.85 -15.25
N ARG A 157 1.44 5.76 -15.55
CA ARG A 157 1.59 5.25 -16.91
C ARG A 157 0.25 4.79 -17.48
N ARG A 158 -0.56 4.05 -16.71
CA ARG A 158 -1.88 3.57 -17.15
C ARG A 158 -2.84 4.73 -17.45
N VAL A 159 -2.81 5.77 -16.62
CA VAL A 159 -3.62 6.97 -16.80
C VAL A 159 -3.17 7.76 -18.04
N THR A 160 -1.86 7.96 -18.20
CA THR A 160 -1.31 8.79 -19.30
C THR A 160 -1.32 8.09 -20.65
N GLN A 161 -1.06 6.77 -20.69
CA GLN A 161 -0.98 6.02 -21.96
C GLN A 161 -2.35 5.88 -22.64
N LYS A 162 -3.43 5.76 -21.87
CA LYS A 162 -4.78 5.72 -22.44
C LYS A 162 -5.25 7.09 -22.96
N ASP A 163 -4.66 8.19 -22.44
CA ASP A 163 -4.91 9.55 -22.91
C ASP A 163 -4.11 9.90 -24.19
N THR A 164 -3.30 8.98 -24.71
CA THR A 164 -2.76 9.11 -26.07
C THR A 164 -3.84 8.66 -27.05
N PRO A 165 -4.60 9.57 -27.70
CA PRO A 165 -5.48 9.17 -28.79
C PRO A 165 -4.62 8.45 -29.82
N GLY A 166 -5.04 7.25 -30.20
CA GLY A 166 -4.28 6.39 -31.09
C GLY A 166 -3.73 7.20 -32.27
N LEU A 167 -2.40 7.28 -32.35
CA LEU A 167 -1.69 7.58 -33.58
C LEU A 167 -1.95 6.42 -34.55
N LEU A 168 -3.17 6.34 -35.05
CA LEU A 168 -3.57 5.56 -36.21
C LEU A 168 -3.97 6.58 -37.26
N ASN A 169 -2.95 7.19 -37.88
CA ASN A 169 -3.10 7.86 -39.15
C ASN A 169 -2.16 7.20 -40.15
N HIS A 170 -2.81 6.60 -41.14
CA HIS A 170 -2.42 6.34 -42.53
C HIS A 170 -1.68 5.05 -42.92
#